data_AF-A0AAP3WJN3-F1
#
_entry.id   AF-A0AAP3WJN3-F1
#
_cell.length_a   1.000
_cell.length_b   1.000
_cell.length_c   1.000
_cell.angle_alpha   90.00
_cell.angle_beta   90.00
_cell.angle_gamma   90.00
#
_symmetry.space_group_name_H-M   'P 1'
#
loop_
_entity.id
_entity.type
_entity.pdbx_description
1 polymer ?
#
loop_
_entity_poly.entity_id
_entity_poly.type
_entity_poly.pdbx_seq_one_letter_code
_entity_poly.pdbx_strand_id
1 'polypeptide(L)'
;MKEFDDFVKQQQKEFDDFVSEQNKEFAEFLKETWKEYDLQKPVARPQRPEPVKPVSFDHKKPATKPQEVKVGEVTRLPIPTVTPSATFSPSKGKTQVPVVPGGKDVAVEPEKDFAVLPEIKPEVKPEETVPAKRSLSGVEFSFYSKDCVVNASLKNRLTLKGIAEKDISAGWETLSRSNYQPLIDDCLAFKKDNALNDYGYLLLTRKVATELCGSTHSDEIALMQMFLLSQSGYRVKVARMDNRLTLFYASGNMIYATCFITLNGVNYYRFDTTPDKTNSIYTYNRDFANAKNPVNMNITAPQLFSGTYVEKTLQAKAYPSVKVCSKVNSGLISFYKDYPQCDFSVYVGAPVSQEVQQTVLPSLQAAVQGKKQSEAANILINFVQTAFDYKTDGDQFGYEKPFFVDELFYYPYSDCEDRAVLYSYLVRTLMGLDVVLLEYPNHMATAVCFDENIDGDYITVSGKKYIICDPTYIGASIGLAMPQFKNVAAKVLKY
;
A
#
# COMPACT_ATOMS: atom_id res chain seq x y z
N MET A 1 25.12 -31.58 19.63
CA MET A 1 25.62 -30.75 18.51
C MET A 1 25.58 -31.56 17.22
N LYS A 2 26.33 -32.66 17.09
CA LYS A 2 26.29 -33.54 15.90
C LYS A 2 24.89 -34.07 15.53
N GLU A 3 24.09 -34.54 16.51
CA GLU A 3 22.71 -35.00 16.25
C GLU A 3 21.77 -33.89 15.76
N PHE A 4 21.97 -32.65 16.22
CA PHE A 4 21.19 -31.50 15.77
C PHE A 4 21.59 -31.09 14.34
N ASP A 5 22.90 -31.07 14.05
CA ASP A 5 23.41 -30.76 12.71
C ASP A 5 22.97 -31.82 11.68
N ASP A 6 22.99 -33.09 12.08
CA ASP A 6 22.52 -34.20 11.24
C ASP A 6 20.99 -34.13 11.03
N PHE A 7 20.22 -33.75 12.05
CA PHE A 7 18.78 -33.49 11.92
C PHE A 7 18.49 -32.33 10.95
N VAL A 8 19.19 -31.20 11.07
CA VAL A 8 19.03 -30.05 10.17
C VAL A 8 19.35 -30.42 8.73
N LYS A 9 20.44 -31.16 8.50
CA LYS A 9 20.80 -31.66 7.16
C LYS A 9 19.76 -32.61 6.59
N GLN A 10 19.22 -33.51 7.41
CA GLN A 10 18.17 -34.43 6.99
C GLN A 10 16.89 -33.68 6.59
N GLN A 11 16.46 -32.70 7.39
CA GLN A 11 15.29 -31.87 7.08
C GLN A 11 15.50 -31.02 5.81
N GLN A 12 16.69 -30.44 5.62
CA GLN A 12 17.01 -29.71 4.40
C GLN A 12 16.94 -30.62 3.17
N LYS A 13 17.49 -31.83 3.27
CA LYS A 13 17.45 -32.80 2.18
C LYS A 13 16.01 -33.21 1.84
N GLU A 14 15.19 -33.51 2.84
CA GLU A 14 13.78 -33.86 2.64
C GLU A 14 13.01 -32.72 1.95
N PHE A 15 13.30 -31.47 2.32
CA PHE A 15 12.74 -30.29 1.67
C PHE A 15 13.20 -30.16 0.22
N ASP A 16 14.49 -30.31 -0.05
CA ASP A 16 15.06 -30.21 -1.41
C ASP A 16 14.49 -31.31 -2.32
N ASP A 17 14.39 -32.55 -1.81
CA ASP A 17 13.81 -33.69 -2.52
C ASP A 17 12.32 -33.44 -2.84
N PHE A 18 11.56 -32.89 -1.88
CA PHE A 18 10.17 -32.51 -2.09
C PHE A 18 10.03 -31.43 -3.17
N VAL A 19 10.80 -30.35 -3.10
CA VAL A 19 10.77 -29.25 -4.08
C VAL A 19 11.17 -29.75 -5.48
N SER A 20 12.15 -30.66 -5.56
CA SER A 20 12.57 -31.30 -6.81
C SER A 20 11.45 -32.10 -7.45
N GLU A 21 10.74 -32.93 -6.68
CA GLU A 21 9.61 -33.71 -7.22
C GLU A 21 8.47 -32.80 -7.67
N GLN A 22 8.13 -31.76 -6.89
CA GLN A 22 7.10 -30.79 -7.31
C GLN A 22 7.46 -30.06 -8.61
N ASN A 23 8.74 -29.71 -8.79
CA ASN A 23 9.21 -29.11 -10.04
C ASN A 23 9.09 -30.07 -11.23
N LYS A 24 9.38 -31.35 -11.03
CA LYS A 24 9.26 -32.39 -12.06
C LYS A 24 7.81 -32.64 -12.43
N GLU A 25 6.93 -32.84 -11.45
CA GLU A 25 5.48 -33.00 -11.70
C GLU A 25 4.91 -31.79 -12.45
N PHE A 26 5.33 -30.58 -12.08
CA PHE A 26 4.84 -29.37 -12.73
C PHE A 26 5.39 -29.23 -14.16
N ALA A 27 6.65 -29.62 -14.41
CA ALA A 27 7.20 -29.68 -15.76
C ALA A 27 6.43 -30.65 -16.67
N GLU A 28 6.12 -31.84 -16.16
CA GLU A 28 5.32 -32.84 -16.87
C GLU A 28 3.92 -32.29 -17.18
N PHE A 29 3.29 -31.63 -16.21
CA PHE A 29 2.00 -30.98 -16.39
C PHE A 29 2.04 -29.83 -17.41
N LEU A 30 3.09 -28.99 -17.41
CA LEU A 30 3.22 -27.88 -18.38
C LEU A 30 3.27 -28.35 -19.84
N LYS A 31 3.66 -29.61 -20.07
CA LYS A 31 3.72 -30.24 -21.39
C LYS A 31 2.34 -30.67 -21.90
N GLU A 32 1.35 -30.79 -21.02
CA GLU A 32 -0.03 -31.08 -21.40
C GLU A 32 -0.63 -29.95 -22.24
N THR A 33 -1.67 -30.25 -23.01
CA THR A 33 -2.32 -29.24 -23.86
C THR A 33 -2.98 -28.14 -23.03
N TRP A 34 -2.60 -26.89 -23.30
CA TRP A 34 -3.21 -25.74 -22.64
C TRP A 34 -4.58 -25.45 -23.23
N LYS A 35 -5.50 -25.04 -22.36
CA LYS A 35 -6.88 -24.72 -22.74
C LYS A 35 -6.98 -23.27 -23.16
N GLU A 36 -7.84 -23.01 -24.13
CA GLU A 36 -8.23 -21.66 -24.51
C GLU A 36 -9.15 -21.06 -23.44
N TYR A 37 -8.92 -19.80 -23.10
CA TYR A 37 -9.75 -18.99 -22.22
C TYR A 37 -9.95 -17.62 -22.84
N ASP A 38 -11.12 -17.04 -22.59
CA ASP A 38 -11.39 -15.65 -22.93
C ASP A 38 -10.78 -14.73 -21.86
N LEU A 39 -9.96 -13.79 -22.33
CA LEU A 39 -9.45 -12.68 -21.53
C LEU A 39 -10.63 -11.78 -21.16
N GLN A 40 -10.85 -11.60 -19.87
CA GLN A 40 -11.89 -10.71 -19.38
C GLN A 40 -11.44 -9.27 -19.58
N LYS A 41 -12.39 -8.44 -20.04
CA LYS A 41 -12.15 -7.02 -20.29
C LYS A 41 -11.72 -6.32 -18.99
N PRO A 42 -10.86 -5.30 -19.09
CA PRO A 42 -10.54 -4.46 -17.95
C PRO A 42 -11.79 -3.91 -17.29
N VAL A 43 -11.85 -4.00 -15.96
CA VAL A 43 -12.82 -3.22 -15.20
C VAL A 43 -12.34 -1.77 -15.24
N ALA A 44 -13.11 -0.90 -15.91
CA ALA A 44 -12.83 0.53 -15.87
C ALA A 44 -13.00 1.02 -14.44
N ARG A 45 -12.05 1.84 -13.97
CA ARG A 45 -12.24 2.57 -12.73
C ARG A 45 -13.47 3.47 -12.90
N PRO A 46 -14.43 3.48 -11.95
CA PRO A 46 -15.57 4.37 -12.02
C PRO A 46 -15.08 5.80 -12.25
N GLN A 47 -15.46 6.37 -13.39
CA GLN A 47 -15.13 7.75 -13.71
C GLN A 47 -15.94 8.65 -12.80
N ARG A 48 -15.27 9.47 -12.01
CA ARG A 48 -15.89 10.55 -11.25
C ARG A 48 -15.73 11.81 -12.10
N PRO A 49 -16.80 12.36 -12.71
CA PRO A 49 -16.69 13.60 -13.48
C PRO A 49 -16.48 14.76 -12.53
N GLU A 50 -15.24 14.91 -12.09
CA GLU A 50 -14.82 15.86 -11.08
C GLU A 50 -15.00 17.29 -11.61
N PRO A 51 -15.36 18.24 -10.74
CA PRO A 51 -15.51 19.61 -11.17
C PRO A 51 -14.14 20.18 -11.58
N VAL A 52 -14.04 20.73 -12.79
CA VAL A 52 -12.80 21.34 -13.33
C VAL A 52 -12.18 22.40 -12.40
N LYS A 53 -13.00 22.98 -11.51
CA LYS A 53 -12.56 23.87 -10.43
C LYS A 53 -13.19 23.44 -9.12
N PRO A 54 -12.47 23.56 -7.99
CA PRO A 54 -13.04 23.25 -6.70
C PRO A 54 -14.09 24.30 -6.34
N VAL A 55 -15.04 23.92 -5.49
CA VAL A 55 -16.09 24.83 -5.03
C VAL A 55 -15.52 25.74 -3.95
N SER A 56 -15.69 27.05 -4.10
CA SER A 56 -15.33 28.03 -3.05
C SER A 56 -16.50 28.28 -2.12
N PHE A 57 -16.23 28.33 -0.81
CA PHE A 57 -17.21 28.75 0.18
C PHE A 57 -17.49 30.24 0.07
N ASP A 58 -18.78 30.60 0.03
CA ASP A 58 -19.23 31.98 -0.01
C ASP A 58 -19.52 32.47 1.41
N HIS A 59 -18.58 33.21 2.00
CA HIS A 59 -18.71 33.78 3.34
C HIS A 59 -19.86 34.78 3.49
N LYS A 60 -20.47 35.24 2.38
CA LYS A 60 -21.63 36.15 2.43
C LYS A 60 -22.95 35.41 2.55
N LYS A 61 -22.99 34.10 2.28
CA LYS A 61 -24.22 33.32 2.43
C LYS A 61 -24.53 33.09 3.91
N PRO A 62 -25.82 33.17 4.31
CA PRO A 62 -26.22 32.85 5.67
C PRO A 62 -25.83 31.42 6.04
N ALA A 63 -25.38 31.23 7.29
CA ALA A 63 -25.16 29.90 7.82
C ALA A 63 -26.48 29.10 7.79
N THR A 64 -26.43 27.90 7.22
CA THR A 64 -27.56 26.96 7.25
C THR A 64 -27.55 26.15 8.54
N LYS A 65 -28.71 25.69 8.99
CA LYS A 65 -28.76 24.80 10.17
C LYS A 65 -28.00 23.49 9.87
N PRO A 66 -27.30 22.92 10.85
CA PRO A 66 -26.66 21.60 10.72
C PRO A 66 -27.63 20.55 10.17
N GLN A 67 -27.19 19.80 9.16
CA GLN A 67 -27.96 18.73 8.54
C GLN A 67 -27.24 17.38 8.64
N GLU A 68 -27.99 16.32 8.94
CA GLU A 68 -27.51 14.95 8.79
C GLU A 68 -27.55 14.54 7.31
N VAL A 69 -26.39 14.15 6.77
CA VAL A 69 -26.26 13.59 5.42
C VAL A 69 -26.55 12.10 5.49
N LYS A 70 -27.27 11.59 4.49
CA LYS A 70 -27.65 10.17 4.45
C LYS A 70 -26.44 9.28 4.21
N VAL A 71 -26.39 8.16 4.91
CA VAL A 71 -25.42 7.08 4.65
C VAL A 71 -25.99 6.16 3.57
N GLY A 72 -25.18 5.87 2.55
CA GLY A 72 -25.44 4.82 1.57
C GLY A 72 -24.84 3.49 2.03
N GLU A 73 -23.92 2.95 1.24
CA GLU A 73 -23.15 1.75 1.59
C GLU A 73 -22.02 2.09 2.57
N VAL A 74 -21.74 1.22 3.54
CA VAL A 74 -20.56 1.32 4.41
C VAL A 74 -19.60 0.19 4.09
N THR A 75 -18.42 0.53 3.57
CA THR A 75 -17.35 -0.42 3.26
C THR A 75 -16.26 -0.28 4.33
N ARG A 76 -15.92 -1.39 5.01
CA ARG A 76 -14.80 -1.43 5.96
C ARG A 76 -13.53 -1.82 5.22
N LEU A 77 -12.51 -0.97 5.30
CA LEU A 77 -11.18 -1.23 4.75
C LEU A 77 -10.39 -2.11 5.76
N PRO A 78 -9.51 -3.01 5.28
CA PRO A 78 -8.70 -3.85 6.16
C PRO A 78 -7.73 -3.00 6.98
N ILE A 79 -7.61 -3.29 8.29
CA ILE A 79 -6.82 -2.51 9.28
C ILE A 79 -5.32 -2.84 9.17
N PRO A 80 -4.44 -1.87 8.88
CA PRO A 80 -3.03 -1.93 9.22
C PRO A 80 -2.87 -1.39 10.65
N THR A 81 -2.22 -2.16 11.52
CA THR A 81 -1.92 -1.77 12.89
C THR A 81 -0.91 -0.62 12.89
N VAL A 82 -1.36 0.62 12.94
CA VAL A 82 -0.46 1.76 13.18
C VAL A 82 -0.45 2.04 14.67
N THR A 83 0.68 1.77 15.33
CA THR A 83 0.87 2.14 16.74
C THR A 83 0.90 3.67 16.83
N PRO A 84 -0.01 4.31 17.60
CA PRO A 84 0.01 5.76 17.75
C PRO A 84 1.30 6.19 18.44
N SER A 85 2.15 6.95 17.74
CA SER A 85 3.30 7.63 18.34
C SER A 85 3.04 9.14 18.40
N ALA A 86 2.04 9.54 19.18
CA ALA A 86 1.91 10.86 19.80
C ALA A 86 0.61 10.89 20.62
N THR A 87 0.71 10.99 21.95
CA THR A 87 -0.44 11.30 22.79
C THR A 87 -0.79 12.78 22.63
N PHE A 88 -1.75 13.09 21.76
CA PHE A 88 -2.42 14.38 21.75
C PHE A 88 -3.07 14.60 23.14
N SER A 89 -2.61 15.62 23.86
CA SER A 89 -3.19 16.03 25.14
C SER A 89 -4.00 17.32 24.91
N PRO A 90 -5.34 17.25 24.81
CA PRO A 90 -6.15 18.45 24.69
C PRO A 90 -6.00 19.34 25.94
N SER A 91 -5.87 20.65 25.72
CA SER A 91 -5.86 21.63 26.82
C SER A 91 -7.24 21.66 27.49
N LYS A 92 -7.34 21.15 28.73
CA LYS A 92 -8.50 21.37 29.59
C LYS A 92 -8.47 22.81 30.08
N GLY A 93 -9.11 23.72 29.34
CA GLY A 93 -9.40 25.06 29.83
C GLY A 93 -10.24 24.98 31.11
N LYS A 94 -9.65 25.32 32.26
CA LYS A 94 -10.37 25.53 33.51
C LYS A 94 -9.99 26.87 34.11
N THR A 95 -10.99 27.73 34.30
CA THR A 95 -10.99 28.71 35.37
C THR A 95 -12.27 28.50 36.17
N GLN A 96 -12.13 28.03 37.41
CA GLN A 96 -12.72 28.65 38.61
C GLN A 96 -12.02 28.10 39.88
N VAL A 97 -12.00 28.98 40.88
CA VAL A 97 -11.14 29.14 42.07
C VAL A 97 -11.63 28.27 43.27
N PRO A 98 -10.82 28.02 44.33
CA PRO A 98 -10.88 26.82 45.16
C PRO A 98 -11.72 26.97 46.45
N VAL A 99 -12.15 25.83 46.99
CA VAL A 99 -12.54 25.68 48.40
C VAL A 99 -12.06 24.33 48.92
N VAL A 100 -11.22 24.37 49.95
CA VAL A 100 -10.84 23.32 50.91
C VAL A 100 -10.99 24.05 52.26
N PRO A 101 -11.53 23.47 53.36
CA PRO A 101 -10.87 22.33 54.01
C PRO A 101 -11.68 21.34 54.86
N GLY A 102 -11.07 20.17 55.07
CA GLY A 102 -11.08 19.50 56.37
C GLY A 102 -11.30 17.98 56.34
N GLY A 103 -10.35 17.22 56.91
CA GLY A 103 -10.67 15.88 57.46
C GLY A 103 -9.57 14.82 57.37
N LYS A 104 -8.73 14.79 58.40
CA LYS A 104 -7.65 13.85 58.82
C LYS A 104 -7.79 12.33 58.57
N ASP A 105 -6.60 11.75 58.31
CA ASP A 105 -5.95 10.54 58.83
C ASP A 105 -6.69 9.18 58.87
N VAL A 106 -6.07 8.14 58.30
CA VAL A 106 -5.35 7.07 59.03
C VAL A 106 -4.76 6.05 58.04
N ALA A 107 -3.50 5.68 58.29
CA ALA A 107 -2.71 4.70 57.57
C ALA A 107 -3.04 3.25 57.97
N VAL A 108 -2.97 2.31 57.01
CA VAL A 108 -2.70 0.88 57.25
C VAL A 108 -1.85 0.35 56.08
N GLU A 109 -0.67 -0.18 56.39
CA GLU A 109 0.22 -0.94 55.50
C GLU A 109 -0.16 -2.45 55.48
N PRO A 110 0.33 -3.22 54.49
CA PRO A 110 -0.35 -4.39 53.95
C PRO A 110 0.12 -5.75 54.52
N GLU A 111 -0.77 -6.74 54.52
CA GLU A 111 -0.39 -8.15 54.70
C GLU A 111 -0.03 -8.82 53.38
N LYS A 112 1.07 -9.57 53.45
CA LYS A 112 1.70 -10.36 52.40
C LYS A 112 0.98 -11.69 52.22
N ASP A 113 0.79 -12.10 50.97
CA ASP A 113 0.97 -13.51 50.61
C ASP A 113 1.35 -13.62 49.12
N PHE A 114 2.62 -13.93 48.85
CA PHE A 114 3.13 -14.23 47.51
C PHE A 114 3.58 -15.69 47.49
N ALA A 115 2.84 -16.51 46.75
CA ALA A 115 3.24 -17.86 46.39
C ALA A 115 4.47 -17.82 45.47
N VAL A 116 5.45 -18.66 45.82
CA VAL A 116 6.74 -18.83 45.13
C VAL A 116 6.53 -19.51 43.77
N LEU A 117 6.88 -18.83 42.67
CA LEU A 117 7.12 -19.45 41.36
C LEU A 117 8.61 -19.86 41.25
N PRO A 118 8.94 -21.01 40.63
CA PRO A 118 10.31 -21.49 40.51
C PRO A 118 11.16 -20.66 39.53
N GLU A 119 12.45 -20.53 39.86
CA GLU A 119 13.48 -19.81 39.08
C GLU A 119 13.58 -20.28 37.63
N ILE A 120 13.41 -19.33 36.70
CA ILE A 120 13.72 -19.50 35.28
C ILE A 120 15.23 -19.30 35.11
N LYS A 121 15.92 -20.34 34.63
CA LYS A 121 17.33 -20.28 34.22
C LYS A 121 17.50 -19.24 33.09
N PRO A 122 18.62 -18.49 33.03
CA PRO A 122 18.84 -17.50 32.00
C PRO A 122 18.84 -18.16 30.61
N GLU A 123 17.90 -17.68 29.79
CA GLU A 123 17.70 -18.03 28.40
C GLU A 123 18.95 -17.65 27.60
N VAL A 124 19.54 -18.64 26.93
CA VAL A 124 20.69 -18.45 26.04
C VAL A 124 20.23 -17.56 24.88
N LYS A 125 20.80 -16.35 24.77
CA LYS A 125 20.62 -15.49 23.60
C LYS A 125 20.94 -16.29 22.33
N PRO A 126 20.05 -16.33 21.33
CA PRO A 126 20.43 -16.81 20.01
C PRO A 126 21.57 -15.95 19.49
N GLU A 127 22.70 -16.60 19.21
CA GLU A 127 23.87 -15.98 18.60
C GLU A 127 23.43 -15.42 17.23
N GLU A 128 23.56 -14.11 17.05
CA GLU A 128 23.33 -13.46 15.76
C GLU A 128 24.23 -14.13 14.71
N THR A 129 23.64 -14.88 13.81
CA THR A 129 24.32 -15.40 12.63
C THR A 129 24.83 -14.21 11.82
N VAL A 130 26.14 -13.97 11.90
CA VAL A 130 26.87 -13.02 11.08
C VAL A 130 26.52 -13.28 9.61
N PRO A 131 26.13 -12.26 8.81
CA PRO A 131 25.87 -12.47 7.39
C PRO A 131 27.09 -13.07 6.74
N ALA A 132 26.91 -14.22 6.08
CA ALA A 132 27.92 -14.80 5.21
C ALA A 132 28.41 -13.71 4.23
N LYS A 133 29.72 -13.54 4.12
CA LYS A 133 30.35 -12.60 3.19
C LYS A 133 29.76 -12.81 1.79
N ARG A 134 28.97 -11.85 1.31
CA ARG A 134 28.40 -11.85 -0.05
C ARG A 134 29.53 -12.00 -1.08
N SER A 135 29.44 -13.03 -1.91
CA SER A 135 30.37 -13.23 -3.03
C SER A 135 30.29 -12.06 -4.02
N LEU A 136 31.44 -11.52 -4.44
CA LEU A 136 31.60 -10.44 -5.43
C LEU A 136 31.26 -10.87 -6.88
N SER A 137 30.51 -11.95 -7.08
CA SER A 137 30.23 -12.55 -8.41
C SER A 137 28.73 -12.55 -8.75
N GLY A 138 28.03 -11.48 -8.42
CA GLY A 138 26.59 -11.31 -8.68
C GLY A 138 26.28 -10.56 -9.98
N VAL A 139 25.00 -10.54 -10.35
CA VAL A 139 24.46 -9.61 -11.35
C VAL A 139 24.03 -8.35 -10.60
N GLU A 140 24.65 -7.22 -10.97
CA GLU A 140 24.41 -5.92 -10.35
C GLU A 140 23.48 -5.08 -11.23
N PHE A 141 22.50 -4.43 -10.61
CA PHE A 141 21.60 -3.50 -11.29
C PHE A 141 20.98 -2.52 -10.29
N SER A 142 20.40 -1.44 -10.80
CA SER A 142 19.62 -0.50 -10.00
C SER A 142 18.12 -0.82 -10.08
N PHE A 143 17.45 -0.82 -8.93
CA PHE A 143 16.01 -0.98 -8.79
C PHE A 143 15.44 0.18 -7.98
N TYR A 144 14.72 1.10 -8.65
CA TYR A 144 14.28 2.38 -8.08
C TYR A 144 15.42 3.11 -7.36
N SER A 145 16.54 3.29 -8.08
CA SER A 145 17.78 3.92 -7.61
C SER A 145 18.46 3.23 -6.43
N LYS A 146 17.97 2.07 -5.98
CA LYS A 146 18.61 1.21 -4.98
C LYS A 146 19.52 0.21 -5.67
N ASP A 147 20.76 0.08 -5.20
CA ASP A 147 21.67 -0.93 -5.71
C ASP A 147 21.21 -2.32 -5.29
N CYS A 148 21.13 -3.23 -6.26
CA CYS A 148 20.74 -4.62 -6.07
C CYS A 148 21.82 -5.52 -6.67
N VAL A 149 22.17 -6.57 -5.92
CA VAL A 149 23.09 -7.61 -6.37
C VAL A 149 22.42 -8.94 -6.11
N VAL A 150 22.30 -9.77 -7.14
CA VAL A 150 21.68 -11.10 -7.04
C VAL A 150 22.60 -12.17 -7.62
N ASN A 151 22.47 -13.40 -7.15
CA ASN A 151 23.26 -14.52 -7.63
C ASN A 151 23.12 -14.72 -9.15
N ALA A 152 24.24 -14.96 -9.84
CA ALA A 152 24.26 -15.15 -11.28
C ALA A 152 23.91 -16.58 -11.74
N SER A 153 23.47 -17.48 -10.85
CA SER A 153 23.30 -18.91 -11.14
C SER A 153 22.38 -19.23 -12.32
N LEU A 154 21.41 -18.35 -12.62
CA LEU A 154 20.49 -18.50 -13.74
C LEU A 154 20.80 -17.61 -14.96
N LYS A 155 21.91 -16.86 -14.93
CA LYS A 155 22.29 -15.96 -16.02
C LYS A 155 22.54 -16.73 -17.31
N ASN A 156 21.87 -16.33 -18.40
CA ASN A 156 21.95 -16.98 -19.71
C ASN A 156 21.64 -18.50 -19.69
N ARG A 157 20.92 -19.00 -18.68
CA ARG A 157 20.58 -20.44 -18.57
C ARG A 157 19.34 -20.83 -19.35
N LEU A 158 18.46 -19.88 -19.63
CA LEU A 158 17.20 -20.10 -20.31
C LEU A 158 17.28 -19.62 -21.77
N THR A 159 16.88 -20.49 -22.70
CA THR A 159 16.72 -20.15 -24.11
C THR A 159 15.57 -20.98 -24.67
N LEU A 160 14.49 -20.33 -25.08
CA LEU A 160 13.31 -21.02 -25.57
C LEU A 160 13.42 -21.25 -27.08
N LYS A 161 13.06 -22.46 -27.53
CA LYS A 161 12.93 -22.76 -28.98
C LYS A 161 11.64 -22.20 -29.59
N GLY A 162 10.70 -21.86 -28.73
CA GLY A 162 9.37 -21.37 -29.06
C GLY A 162 8.53 -21.32 -27.78
N ILE A 163 7.27 -20.92 -27.94
CA ILE A 163 6.32 -20.82 -26.83
C ILE A 163 5.36 -22.00 -26.77
N ALA A 164 5.61 -23.12 -27.45
CA ALA A 164 4.74 -24.30 -27.33
C ALA A 164 4.91 -24.95 -25.94
N GLU A 165 3.90 -25.69 -25.50
CA GLU A 165 3.84 -26.34 -24.19
C GLU A 165 5.09 -27.18 -23.88
N LYS A 166 5.59 -27.92 -24.88
CA LYS A 166 6.83 -28.70 -24.79
C LYS A 166 8.08 -27.85 -24.55
N ASP A 167 8.15 -26.65 -25.14
CA ASP A 167 9.31 -25.77 -25.09
C ASP A 167 9.31 -24.99 -23.77
N ILE A 168 8.13 -24.60 -23.28
CA ILE A 168 7.93 -23.98 -21.97
C ILE A 168 8.23 -24.98 -20.85
N SER A 169 7.73 -26.21 -20.96
CA SER A 169 8.05 -27.32 -20.05
C SER A 169 9.56 -27.57 -19.99
N ALA A 170 10.24 -27.67 -21.15
CA ALA A 170 11.70 -27.83 -21.19
C ALA A 170 12.46 -26.64 -20.58
N GLY A 171 11.95 -25.41 -20.76
CA GLY A 171 12.47 -24.21 -20.11
C GLY A 171 12.36 -24.30 -18.58
N TRP A 172 11.20 -24.71 -18.08
CA TRP A 172 10.99 -24.94 -16.64
C TRP A 172 11.93 -26.01 -16.09
N GLU A 173 12.10 -27.16 -16.77
CA GLU A 173 13.06 -28.20 -16.39
C GLU A 173 14.50 -27.69 -16.34
N THR A 174 14.87 -26.82 -17.30
CA THR A 174 16.22 -26.24 -17.35
C THR A 174 16.49 -25.37 -16.13
N LEU A 175 15.51 -24.56 -15.72
CA LEU A 175 15.59 -23.74 -14.52
C LEU A 175 15.61 -24.61 -13.25
N SER A 176 14.72 -25.59 -13.14
CA SER A 176 14.58 -26.42 -11.93
C SER A 176 15.76 -27.37 -11.69
N ARG A 177 16.51 -27.75 -12.73
CA ARG A 177 17.76 -28.52 -12.60
C ARG A 177 18.99 -27.64 -12.33
N SER A 178 18.85 -26.32 -12.37
CA SER A 178 19.93 -25.38 -12.08
C SER A 178 19.98 -25.04 -10.59
N ASN A 179 21.11 -24.50 -10.11
CA ASN A 179 21.24 -24.08 -8.70
C ASN A 179 20.54 -22.72 -8.45
N TYR A 180 19.20 -22.69 -8.53
CA TYR A 180 18.42 -21.46 -8.44
C TYR A 180 18.21 -20.93 -7.03
N GLN A 181 18.34 -21.76 -5.99
CA GLN A 181 17.99 -21.37 -4.61
C GLN A 181 18.73 -20.12 -4.13
N PRO A 182 20.06 -19.95 -4.35
CA PRO A 182 20.75 -18.73 -3.96
C PRO A 182 20.20 -17.45 -4.59
N LEU A 183 19.67 -17.52 -5.81
CA LEU A 183 19.03 -16.38 -6.47
C LEU A 183 17.67 -16.06 -5.83
N ILE A 184 16.88 -17.09 -5.49
CA ILE A 184 15.61 -16.91 -4.76
C ILE A 184 15.88 -16.26 -3.40
N ASP A 185 16.88 -16.76 -2.68
CA ASP A 185 17.30 -16.24 -1.37
C ASP A 185 17.73 -14.77 -1.46
N ASP A 186 18.55 -14.40 -2.44
CA ASP A 186 18.95 -13.00 -2.66
C ASP A 186 17.75 -12.09 -2.96
N CYS A 187 16.80 -12.56 -3.80
CA CYS A 187 15.58 -11.80 -4.09
C CYS A 187 14.72 -11.61 -2.84
N LEU A 188 14.51 -12.66 -2.05
CA LEU A 188 13.71 -12.62 -0.82
C LEU A 188 14.40 -11.80 0.27
N ALA A 189 15.73 -11.87 0.37
CA ALA A 189 16.53 -11.01 1.24
C ALA A 189 16.36 -9.54 0.85
N PHE A 190 16.45 -9.21 -0.45
CA PHE A 190 16.21 -7.84 -0.92
C PHE A 190 14.79 -7.36 -0.61
N LYS A 191 13.77 -8.22 -0.79
CA LYS A 191 12.38 -7.93 -0.41
C LYS A 191 12.28 -7.58 1.07
N LYS A 192 12.88 -8.40 1.94
CA LYS A 192 12.87 -8.21 3.40
C LYS A 192 13.63 -6.94 3.81
N ASP A 193 14.87 -6.78 3.35
CA ASP A 193 15.77 -5.69 3.74
C ASP A 193 15.24 -4.31 3.34
N ASN A 194 14.45 -4.24 2.27
CA ASN A 194 13.84 -2.99 1.78
C ASN A 194 12.33 -2.88 2.08
N ALA A 195 11.80 -3.78 2.89
CA ALA A 195 10.38 -3.86 3.24
C ALA A 195 9.44 -3.86 2.03
N LEU A 196 9.84 -4.47 0.92
CA LEU A 196 9.06 -4.49 -0.32
C LEU A 196 7.74 -5.23 -0.10
N ASN A 197 6.64 -4.59 -0.50
CA ASN A 197 5.36 -5.27 -0.59
C ASN A 197 5.37 -6.32 -1.73
N ASP A 198 4.27 -7.03 -1.93
CA ASP A 198 4.23 -8.11 -2.93
C ASP A 198 4.31 -7.59 -4.36
N TYR A 199 3.69 -6.43 -4.65
CA TYR A 199 3.81 -5.82 -5.97
C TYR A 199 5.23 -5.30 -6.25
N GLY A 200 5.91 -4.73 -5.25
CA GLY A 200 7.34 -4.40 -5.36
C GLY A 200 8.22 -5.62 -5.64
N TYR A 201 7.89 -6.77 -5.06
CA TYR A 201 8.58 -8.03 -5.36
C TYR A 201 8.27 -8.55 -6.78
N LEU A 202 7.03 -8.38 -7.25
CA LEU A 202 6.64 -8.68 -8.63
C LEU A 202 7.47 -7.86 -9.63
N LEU A 203 7.65 -6.56 -9.38
CA LEU A 203 8.49 -5.68 -10.19
C LEU A 203 9.99 -6.05 -10.09
N LEU A 204 10.47 -6.38 -8.89
CA LEU A 204 11.86 -6.82 -8.69
C LEU A 204 12.16 -8.09 -9.51
N THR A 205 11.29 -9.10 -9.47
CA THR A 205 11.49 -10.35 -10.22
C THR A 205 11.43 -10.12 -11.73
N ARG A 206 10.62 -9.18 -12.24
CA ARG A 206 10.69 -8.75 -13.65
C ARG A 206 12.05 -8.16 -13.98
N LYS A 207 12.57 -7.27 -13.12
CA LYS A 207 13.88 -6.65 -13.33
C LYS A 207 15.00 -7.70 -13.31
N VAL A 208 15.01 -8.58 -12.31
CA VAL A 208 15.97 -9.69 -12.20
C VAL A 208 15.91 -10.59 -13.45
N ALA A 209 14.73 -11.03 -13.87
CA ALA A 209 14.57 -11.84 -15.08
C ALA A 209 15.11 -11.12 -16.33
N THR A 210 14.88 -9.82 -16.43
CA THR A 210 15.40 -8.97 -17.52
C THR A 210 16.94 -8.94 -17.54
N GLU A 211 17.59 -8.80 -16.38
CA GLU A 211 19.05 -8.78 -16.27
C GLU A 211 19.69 -10.16 -16.53
N LEU A 212 18.99 -11.25 -16.21
CA LEU A 212 19.49 -12.62 -16.41
C LEU A 212 19.32 -13.14 -17.83
N CYS A 213 18.23 -12.74 -18.51
CA CYS A 213 17.91 -13.17 -19.87
C CYS A 213 18.35 -12.16 -20.94
N GLY A 214 18.46 -10.87 -20.59
CA GLY A 214 18.64 -9.77 -21.54
C GLY A 214 17.31 -9.21 -22.04
N SER A 215 17.23 -7.88 -22.19
CA SER A 215 15.98 -7.13 -22.40
C SER A 215 15.22 -7.43 -23.70
N THR A 216 15.85 -8.08 -24.68
CA THR A 216 15.22 -8.48 -25.94
C THR A 216 14.53 -9.85 -25.88
N HIS A 217 14.72 -10.62 -24.80
CA HIS A 217 14.24 -12.00 -24.64
C HIS A 217 12.98 -12.07 -23.78
N SER A 218 11.93 -11.39 -24.22
CA SER A 218 10.69 -11.20 -23.47
C SER A 218 9.96 -12.49 -23.06
N ASP A 219 10.02 -13.55 -23.87
CA ASP A 219 9.33 -14.81 -23.56
C ASP A 219 10.10 -15.59 -22.49
N GLU A 220 11.44 -15.61 -22.57
CA GLU A 220 12.32 -16.09 -21.51
C GLU A 220 12.14 -15.29 -20.22
N ILE A 221 12.03 -13.96 -20.31
CA ILE A 221 11.77 -13.09 -19.15
C ILE A 221 10.46 -13.49 -18.47
N ALA A 222 9.38 -13.71 -19.23
CA ALA A 222 8.09 -14.12 -18.67
C ALA A 222 8.18 -15.47 -17.95
N LEU A 223 8.84 -16.47 -18.55
CA LEU A 223 9.02 -17.78 -17.92
C LEU A 223 9.96 -17.74 -16.71
N MET A 224 11.08 -17.02 -16.80
CA MET A 224 12.02 -16.81 -15.69
C MET A 224 11.31 -16.10 -14.53
N GLN A 225 10.56 -15.04 -14.80
CA GLN A 225 9.80 -14.33 -13.77
C GLN A 225 8.75 -15.25 -13.13
N MET A 226 8.00 -16.02 -13.93
CA MET A 226 7.06 -17.01 -13.40
C MET A 226 7.73 -18.02 -12.48
N PHE A 227 8.90 -18.54 -12.90
CA PHE A 227 9.67 -19.50 -12.12
C PHE A 227 10.08 -18.90 -10.77
N LEU A 228 10.72 -17.72 -10.76
CA LEU A 228 11.14 -17.04 -9.54
C LEU A 228 9.96 -16.83 -8.57
N LEU A 229 8.84 -16.29 -9.07
CA LEU A 229 7.65 -16.03 -8.26
C LEU A 229 7.01 -17.32 -7.71
N SER A 230 6.98 -18.38 -8.51
CA SER A 230 6.44 -19.69 -8.09
C SER A 230 7.29 -20.31 -6.99
N GLN A 231 8.62 -20.27 -7.11
CA GLN A 231 9.53 -20.75 -6.06
C GLN A 231 9.44 -19.89 -4.79
N SER A 232 9.12 -18.60 -4.93
CA SER A 232 8.83 -17.69 -3.81
C SER A 232 7.42 -17.83 -3.24
N GLY A 233 6.61 -18.77 -3.73
CA GLY A 233 5.30 -19.09 -3.19
C GLY A 233 4.12 -18.26 -3.73
N TYR A 234 4.31 -17.49 -4.80
CA TYR A 234 3.26 -16.69 -5.43
C TYR A 234 2.51 -17.45 -6.52
N ARG A 235 1.19 -17.30 -6.52
CA ARG A 235 0.29 -17.84 -7.54
C ARG A 235 0.40 -17.02 -8.82
N VAL A 236 1.21 -17.51 -9.74
CA VAL A 236 1.43 -16.94 -11.06
C VAL A 236 1.28 -17.98 -12.14
N LYS A 237 1.03 -17.53 -13.37
CA LYS A 237 0.96 -18.37 -14.56
C LYS A 237 1.52 -17.62 -15.74
N VAL A 238 1.85 -18.35 -16.78
CA VAL A 238 2.04 -17.78 -18.10
C VAL A 238 0.89 -18.18 -19.01
N ALA A 239 0.62 -17.35 -20.00
CA ALA A 239 -0.31 -17.64 -21.08
C ALA A 239 0.31 -17.32 -22.44
N ARG A 240 -0.03 -18.12 -23.45
CA ARG A 240 0.27 -17.80 -24.85
C ARG A 240 -0.81 -16.87 -25.35
N MET A 241 -0.40 -15.68 -25.80
CA MET A 241 -1.29 -14.68 -26.38
C MET A 241 -0.52 -13.83 -27.37
N ASP A 242 -1.14 -13.46 -28.48
CA ASP A 242 -0.52 -12.64 -29.53
C ASP A 242 0.87 -13.13 -29.99
N ASN A 243 1.01 -14.45 -30.09
CA ASN A 243 2.26 -15.15 -30.44
C ASN A 243 3.42 -14.87 -29.48
N ARG A 244 3.13 -14.61 -28.20
CA ARG A 244 4.09 -14.30 -27.13
C ARG A 244 3.69 -14.97 -25.82
N LEU A 245 4.65 -15.11 -24.91
CA LEU A 245 4.42 -15.57 -23.55
C LEU A 245 4.20 -14.37 -22.63
N THR A 246 3.10 -14.36 -21.88
CA THR A 246 2.72 -13.25 -20.99
C THR A 246 2.51 -13.76 -19.57
N LEU A 247 3.03 -13.04 -18.57
CA LEU A 247 2.81 -13.36 -17.16
C LEU A 247 1.44 -12.87 -16.67
N PHE A 248 0.77 -13.71 -15.88
CA PHE A 248 -0.41 -13.40 -15.11
C PHE A 248 -0.17 -13.70 -13.62
N TYR A 249 -0.69 -12.86 -12.73
CA TYR A 249 -0.51 -13.01 -11.28
C TYR A 249 -1.85 -12.93 -10.56
N ALA A 250 -2.07 -13.81 -9.58
CA ALA A 250 -3.27 -13.79 -8.77
C ALA A 250 -3.26 -12.58 -7.83
N SER A 251 -4.40 -11.89 -7.68
CA SER A 251 -4.58 -10.89 -6.62
C SER A 251 -6.00 -10.95 -6.05
N GLY A 252 -6.12 -10.63 -4.75
CA GLY A 252 -7.40 -10.42 -4.09
C GLY A 252 -7.89 -8.98 -4.13
N ASN A 253 -7.04 -8.03 -4.55
CA ASN A 253 -7.41 -6.64 -4.73
C ASN A 253 -7.99 -6.42 -6.14
N MET A 254 -8.94 -5.49 -6.30
CA MET A 254 -9.31 -5.06 -7.65
C MET A 254 -8.18 -4.24 -8.25
N ILE A 255 -7.81 -4.60 -9.48
CA ILE A 255 -6.83 -3.88 -10.28
C ILE A 255 -7.56 -3.37 -11.53
N TYR A 256 -7.83 -2.08 -11.55
CA TYR A 256 -8.58 -1.43 -12.62
C TYR A 256 -7.73 -1.30 -13.89
N ALA A 257 -8.41 -1.10 -15.01
CA ALA A 257 -7.79 -0.92 -16.34
C ALA A 257 -6.83 -2.05 -16.74
N THR A 258 -6.94 -3.22 -16.10
CA THR A 258 -6.08 -4.38 -16.33
C THR A 258 -6.94 -5.59 -16.71
N CYS A 259 -6.61 -6.22 -17.83
CA CYS A 259 -7.25 -7.47 -18.26
C CYS A 259 -6.90 -8.61 -17.29
N PHE A 260 -7.82 -9.56 -17.12
CA PHE A 260 -7.61 -10.68 -16.22
C PHE A 260 -8.37 -11.92 -16.69
N ILE A 261 -8.05 -13.05 -16.06
CA ILE A 261 -8.82 -14.30 -16.20
C ILE A 261 -9.23 -14.79 -14.82
N THR A 262 -10.36 -15.47 -14.74
CA THR A 262 -10.80 -16.12 -13.51
C THR A 262 -10.64 -17.63 -13.65
N LEU A 263 -9.80 -18.23 -12.80
CA LEU A 263 -9.57 -19.66 -12.75
C LEU A 263 -9.88 -20.15 -11.33
N ASN A 264 -10.78 -21.12 -11.20
CA ASN A 264 -11.21 -21.68 -9.90
C ASN A 264 -11.63 -20.60 -8.88
N GLY A 265 -12.33 -19.55 -9.35
CA GLY A 265 -12.79 -18.44 -8.50
C GLY A 265 -11.70 -17.42 -8.12
N VAL A 266 -10.51 -17.49 -8.71
CA VAL A 266 -9.38 -16.59 -8.43
C VAL A 266 -9.07 -15.77 -9.67
N ASN A 267 -8.96 -14.46 -9.51
CA ASN A 267 -8.59 -13.54 -10.58
C ASN A 267 -7.07 -13.50 -10.74
N TYR A 268 -6.60 -13.77 -11.96
CA TYR A 268 -5.21 -13.61 -12.37
C TYR A 268 -5.14 -12.44 -13.34
N TYR A 269 -4.47 -11.36 -12.93
CA TYR A 269 -4.31 -10.14 -13.69
C TYR A 269 -3.11 -10.23 -14.61
N ARG A 270 -3.26 -9.73 -15.83
CA ARG A 270 -2.17 -9.62 -16.80
C ARG A 270 -1.14 -8.62 -16.28
N PHE A 271 0.14 -8.99 -16.28
CA PHE A 271 1.21 -8.11 -15.81
C PHE A 271 1.66 -7.09 -16.87
N ASP A 272 1.83 -7.52 -18.11
CA ASP A 272 2.21 -6.65 -19.22
C ASP A 272 0.96 -5.96 -19.79
N THR A 273 0.94 -4.63 -19.85
CA THR A 273 -0.25 -3.83 -20.23
C THR A 273 -0.27 -3.40 -21.70
N THR A 274 0.53 -4.04 -22.56
CA THR A 274 0.53 -3.73 -23.99
C THR A 274 -0.86 -3.99 -24.59
N PRO A 275 -1.39 -3.11 -25.47
CA PRO A 275 -2.72 -3.30 -26.03
C PRO A 275 -2.90 -4.68 -26.67
N ASP A 276 -3.97 -5.37 -26.29
CA ASP A 276 -4.32 -6.69 -26.82
C ASP A 276 -4.65 -6.62 -28.31
N LYS A 277 -4.13 -7.57 -29.11
CA LYS A 277 -4.64 -7.79 -30.48
C LYS A 277 -5.71 -8.88 -30.50
N THR A 278 -5.68 -9.79 -29.51
CA THR A 278 -6.62 -10.90 -29.34
C THR A 278 -7.22 -10.92 -27.94
N ASN A 279 -8.46 -11.38 -27.84
CA ASN A 279 -9.11 -11.65 -26.55
C ASN A 279 -8.93 -13.08 -26.07
N SER A 280 -8.34 -13.98 -26.87
CA SER A 280 -8.20 -15.40 -26.53
C SER A 280 -6.77 -15.71 -26.08
N ILE A 281 -6.65 -16.39 -24.95
CA ILE A 281 -5.36 -16.82 -24.40
C ILE A 281 -5.35 -18.33 -24.22
N TYR A 282 -4.16 -18.93 -24.26
CA TYR A 282 -3.99 -20.35 -23.94
C TYR A 282 -3.19 -20.46 -22.64
N THR A 283 -3.75 -21.13 -21.63
CA THR A 283 -3.11 -21.35 -20.33
C THR A 283 -3.67 -22.61 -19.63
N TYR A 284 -3.33 -22.81 -18.36
CA TYR A 284 -3.65 -24.00 -17.57
C TYR A 284 -4.22 -23.63 -16.20
N ASN A 285 -5.01 -24.53 -15.61
CA ASN A 285 -5.76 -24.26 -14.36
C ASN A 285 -5.09 -24.79 -13.07
N ARG A 286 -3.92 -25.42 -13.16
CA ARG A 286 -3.13 -25.89 -12.01
C ARG A 286 -2.14 -24.83 -11.55
N ASP A 287 -2.06 -24.56 -10.26
CA ASP A 287 -0.97 -23.76 -9.67
C ASP A 287 0.23 -24.65 -9.35
N PHE A 288 1.43 -24.06 -9.29
CA PHE A 288 2.59 -24.75 -8.72
C PHE A 288 2.29 -25.09 -7.24
N ALA A 289 2.62 -26.29 -6.77
CA ALA A 289 2.13 -26.77 -5.46
C ALA A 289 2.53 -25.89 -4.27
N ASN A 290 3.72 -25.27 -4.33
CA ASN A 290 4.21 -24.35 -3.30
C ASN A 290 3.69 -22.91 -3.47
N ALA A 291 3.08 -22.59 -4.61
CA ALA A 291 2.50 -21.29 -4.88
C ALA A 291 1.12 -21.16 -4.24
N LYS A 292 1.07 -20.65 -3.00
CA LYS A 292 -0.17 -20.51 -2.22
C LYS A 292 -0.69 -19.08 -2.15
N ASN A 293 0.20 -18.09 -2.34
CA ASN A 293 -0.10 -16.70 -2.02
C ASN A 293 -0.50 -15.91 -3.28
N PRO A 294 -1.67 -15.25 -3.30
CA PRO A 294 -1.89 -14.18 -4.26
C PRO A 294 -1.00 -12.97 -3.92
N VAL A 295 -0.71 -12.13 -4.91
CA VAL A 295 -0.01 -10.85 -4.72
C VAL A 295 -0.92 -9.88 -3.98
N ASN A 296 -0.48 -9.43 -2.81
CA ASN A 296 -1.18 -8.38 -2.04
C ASN A 296 -0.74 -6.98 -2.51
N MET A 297 -1.71 -6.19 -2.98
CA MET A 297 -1.48 -4.83 -3.47
C MET A 297 -1.46 -3.79 -2.34
N ASN A 298 -1.66 -4.16 -1.08
CA ASN A 298 -1.54 -3.21 0.02
C ASN A 298 -0.06 -2.93 0.35
N ILE A 299 0.25 -1.70 0.72
CA ILE A 299 1.56 -1.30 1.26
C ILE A 299 1.38 -1.17 2.77
N THR A 300 1.99 -2.04 3.56
CA THR A 300 1.83 -2.06 5.03
C THR A 300 3.05 -1.55 5.79
N ALA A 301 4.14 -1.29 5.08
CA ALA A 301 5.38 -0.71 5.62
C ALA A 301 5.97 0.28 4.59
N PRO A 302 6.65 1.37 5.04
CA PRO A 302 7.34 2.28 4.13
C PRO A 302 8.31 1.53 3.21
N GLN A 303 8.22 1.78 1.91
CA GLN A 303 9.08 1.12 0.91
C GLN A 303 10.44 1.84 0.84
N LEU A 304 11.54 1.13 1.09
CA LEU A 304 12.86 1.73 1.30
C LEU A 304 13.69 1.85 0.01
N PHE A 305 13.32 2.82 -0.83
CA PHE A 305 14.04 3.14 -2.08
C PHE A 305 15.07 4.26 -1.90
N SER A 306 16.04 4.30 -2.81
CA SER A 306 17.02 5.38 -2.88
C SER A 306 16.62 6.37 -3.97
N GLY A 307 17.33 7.49 -4.10
CA GLY A 307 17.08 8.44 -5.19
C GLY A 307 17.54 9.85 -4.84
N THR A 308 17.15 10.77 -5.71
CA THR A 308 17.23 12.21 -5.44
C THR A 308 16.02 12.64 -4.60
N TYR A 309 16.08 13.84 -4.04
CA TYR A 309 14.97 14.40 -3.29
C TYR A 309 14.36 15.58 -4.03
N VAL A 310 13.04 15.64 -4.02
CA VAL A 310 12.27 16.80 -4.47
C VAL A 310 11.73 17.51 -3.24
N GLU A 311 11.95 18.82 -3.18
CA GLU A 311 11.47 19.67 -2.09
C GLU A 311 10.34 20.57 -2.58
N LYS A 312 9.33 20.78 -1.72
CA LYS A 312 8.28 21.76 -1.95
C LYS A 312 8.01 22.58 -0.71
N THR A 313 7.83 23.87 -0.93
CA THR A 313 7.32 24.77 0.10
C THR A 313 5.84 24.99 -0.09
N LEU A 314 5.05 24.64 0.93
CA LEU A 314 3.60 24.72 0.97
C LEU A 314 3.19 25.60 2.15
N GLN A 315 2.18 26.45 1.99
CA GLN A 315 1.75 27.38 3.03
C GLN A 315 0.23 27.52 3.04
N ALA A 316 -0.36 27.45 4.24
CA ALA A 316 -1.79 27.71 4.40
C ALA A 316 -2.11 29.21 4.22
N LYS A 317 -3.19 29.53 3.50
CA LYS A 317 -3.55 30.93 3.23
C LYS A 317 -4.13 31.65 4.45
N ALA A 318 -4.96 30.99 5.25
CA ALA A 318 -5.56 31.63 6.44
C ALA A 318 -4.63 31.58 7.67
N TYR A 319 -3.60 30.72 7.63
CA TYR A 319 -2.62 30.57 8.70
C TYR A 319 -1.20 30.68 8.14
N PRO A 320 -0.68 31.90 7.88
CA PRO A 320 0.63 32.08 7.24
C PRO A 320 1.81 31.49 8.03
N SER A 321 1.66 31.29 9.34
CA SER A 321 2.65 30.59 10.17
C SER A 321 2.72 29.07 9.87
N VAL A 322 1.68 28.51 9.27
CA VAL A 322 1.62 27.09 8.86
C VAL A 322 2.28 26.97 7.49
N LYS A 323 3.60 26.79 7.54
CA LYS A 323 4.47 26.61 6.38
C LYS A 323 5.22 25.29 6.51
N VAL A 324 5.18 24.49 5.45
CA VAL A 324 5.82 23.17 5.35
C VAL A 324 6.85 23.21 4.24
N CYS A 325 8.05 22.69 4.50
CA CYS A 325 9.03 22.39 3.46
C CYS A 325 9.13 20.87 3.38
N SER A 326 8.34 20.24 2.51
CA SER A 326 8.28 18.79 2.37
C SER A 326 9.44 18.29 1.54
N LYS A 327 9.93 17.09 1.86
CA LYS A 327 10.95 16.38 1.09
C LYS A 327 10.45 15.00 0.70
N VAL A 328 10.57 14.65 -0.58
CA VAL A 328 10.09 13.37 -1.14
C VAL A 328 11.18 12.67 -1.92
N ASN A 329 11.31 11.35 -1.75
CA ASN A 329 12.29 10.50 -2.42
C ASN A 329 11.82 10.13 -3.85
N SER A 330 12.63 10.39 -4.88
CA SER A 330 12.27 10.17 -6.28
C SER A 330 12.20 8.70 -6.71
N GLY A 331 12.93 7.80 -6.03
CA GLY A 331 12.80 6.35 -6.23
C GLY A 331 11.44 5.83 -5.77
N LEU A 332 10.96 6.31 -4.60
CA LEU A 332 9.63 5.99 -4.11
C LEU A 332 8.52 6.49 -5.05
N ILE A 333 8.66 7.71 -5.56
CA ILE A 333 7.72 8.24 -6.56
C ILE A 333 7.75 7.43 -7.86
N SER A 334 8.94 6.99 -8.29
CA SER A 334 9.06 6.13 -9.48
C SER A 334 8.34 4.79 -9.27
N PHE A 335 8.42 4.22 -8.06
CA PHE A 335 7.66 3.02 -7.70
C PHE A 335 6.13 3.27 -7.72
N TYR A 336 5.66 4.37 -7.14
CA TYR A 336 4.23 4.72 -7.19
C TYR A 336 3.71 4.97 -8.61
N LYS A 337 4.56 5.46 -9.51
CA LYS A 337 4.22 5.63 -10.93
C LYS A 337 3.99 4.30 -11.64
N ASP A 338 4.72 3.25 -11.28
CA ASP A 338 4.57 1.90 -11.85
C ASP A 338 3.47 1.08 -11.13
N TYR A 339 2.90 1.64 -10.06
CA TYR A 339 1.82 1.02 -9.29
C TYR A 339 0.49 1.08 -10.05
N PRO A 340 -0.23 -0.05 -10.22
CA PRO A 340 -1.45 -0.05 -11.00
C PRO A 340 -2.59 0.57 -10.20
N GLN A 341 -3.64 1.01 -10.90
CA GLN A 341 -4.82 1.57 -10.26
C GLN A 341 -5.55 0.49 -9.46
N CYS A 342 -5.57 0.66 -8.13
CA CYS A 342 -6.23 -0.27 -7.21
C CYS A 342 -7.46 0.38 -6.54
N ASP A 343 -8.18 -0.39 -5.74
CA ASP A 343 -9.19 0.16 -4.82
C ASP A 343 -8.59 1.16 -3.83
N PHE A 344 -9.42 2.12 -3.38
CA PHE A 344 -9.00 3.15 -2.40
C PHE A 344 -8.40 2.59 -1.12
N SER A 345 -8.75 1.36 -0.71
CA SER A 345 -8.15 0.70 0.46
C SER A 345 -6.61 0.67 0.40
N VAL A 346 -6.04 0.52 -0.79
CA VAL A 346 -4.59 0.44 -1.00
C VAL A 346 -3.91 1.77 -0.68
N TYR A 347 -4.55 2.89 -1.04
CA TYR A 347 -4.00 4.24 -0.86
C TYR A 347 -4.22 4.76 0.56
N VAL A 348 -5.42 4.59 1.11
CA VAL A 348 -5.78 5.07 2.46
C VAL A 348 -4.99 4.35 3.55
N GLY A 349 -4.66 3.08 3.31
CA GLY A 349 -3.89 2.24 4.22
C GLY A 349 -2.38 2.26 4.05
N ALA A 350 -1.87 2.93 3.02
CA ALA A 350 -0.45 3.03 2.81
C ALA A 350 0.21 3.91 3.88
N PRO A 351 1.36 3.49 4.43
CA PRO A 351 2.16 4.34 5.30
C PRO A 351 2.81 5.44 4.48
N VAL A 352 2.95 6.61 5.11
CA VAL A 352 3.65 7.76 4.54
C VAL A 352 5.16 7.60 4.76
N SER A 353 6.00 8.04 3.80
CA SER A 353 7.46 7.91 3.95
C SER A 353 8.01 8.63 5.19
N GLN A 354 9.18 8.17 5.67
CA GLN A 354 9.85 8.83 6.79
C GLN A 354 10.24 10.26 6.44
N GLU A 355 10.64 10.53 5.20
CA GLU A 355 11.02 11.84 4.72
C GLU A 355 9.86 12.83 4.79
N VAL A 356 8.67 12.44 4.30
CA VAL A 356 7.46 13.26 4.41
C VAL A 356 7.07 13.42 5.87
N GLN A 357 7.09 12.34 6.67
CA GLN A 357 6.78 12.44 8.10
C GLN A 357 7.68 13.45 8.82
N GLN A 358 8.99 13.36 8.64
CA GLN A 358 9.98 14.20 9.33
C GLN A 358 9.96 15.66 8.86
N THR A 359 9.56 15.92 7.62
CA THR A 359 9.58 17.27 7.04
C THR A 359 8.23 17.99 7.07
N VAL A 360 7.13 17.25 7.13
CA VAL A 360 5.77 17.81 7.13
C VAL A 360 5.16 17.87 8.52
N LEU A 361 5.19 16.76 9.27
CA LEU A 361 4.44 16.65 10.53
C LEU A 361 4.88 17.65 11.61
N PRO A 362 6.18 17.96 11.83
CA PRO A 362 6.57 18.85 12.92
C PRO A 362 5.97 20.25 12.84
N SER A 363 5.90 20.85 11.65
CA SER A 363 5.31 22.18 11.46
C SER A 363 3.80 22.17 11.72
N LEU A 364 3.11 21.15 11.21
CA LEU A 364 1.67 20.99 11.43
C LEU A 364 1.35 20.66 12.89
N GLN A 365 2.16 19.81 13.53
CA GLN A 365 2.04 19.46 14.95
C GLN A 365 2.17 20.70 15.83
N ALA A 366 3.19 21.54 15.59
CA ALA A 366 3.37 22.79 16.32
C ALA A 366 2.18 23.75 16.13
N ALA A 367 1.56 23.75 14.95
CA ALA A 367 0.39 24.56 14.67
C ALA A 367 -0.88 24.08 15.39
N VAL A 368 -1.01 22.79 15.72
CA VAL A 368 -2.20 22.22 16.37
C VAL A 368 -2.04 21.92 17.86
N GLN A 369 -0.80 21.84 18.36
CA GLN A 369 -0.52 21.45 19.74
C GLN A 369 -1.19 22.39 20.75
N GLY A 370 -1.87 21.80 21.74
CA GLY A 370 -2.55 22.53 22.81
C GLY A 370 -3.86 23.22 22.42
N LYS A 371 -4.30 23.12 21.15
CA LYS A 371 -5.56 23.67 20.66
C LYS A 371 -6.74 22.74 20.92
N LYS A 372 -7.96 23.28 20.83
CA LYS A 372 -9.20 22.48 20.79
C LYS A 372 -9.25 21.66 19.51
N GLN A 373 -9.95 20.53 19.52
CA GLN A 373 -10.04 19.64 18.36
C GLN A 373 -10.64 20.38 17.14
N SER A 374 -11.68 21.19 17.37
CA SER A 374 -12.30 22.05 16.35
C SER A 374 -11.33 23.06 15.72
N GLU A 375 -10.48 23.69 16.52
CA GLU A 375 -9.50 24.67 16.03
C GLU A 375 -8.36 23.98 15.27
N ALA A 376 -7.83 22.89 15.82
CA ALA A 376 -6.81 22.08 15.17
C ALA A 376 -7.27 21.54 13.81
N ALA A 377 -8.49 20.98 13.75
CA ALA A 377 -9.05 20.46 12.51
C ALA A 377 -9.27 21.55 11.44
N ASN A 378 -9.65 22.77 11.84
CA ASN A 378 -9.77 23.92 10.94
C ASN A 378 -8.40 24.41 10.40
N ILE A 379 -7.35 24.35 11.21
CA ILE A 379 -5.99 24.67 10.76
C ILE A 379 -5.53 23.65 9.71
N LEU A 380 -5.68 22.37 10.00
CA LEU A 380 -5.28 21.30 9.09
C LEU A 380 -6.09 21.35 7.78
N ILE A 381 -7.40 21.55 7.85
CA ILE A 381 -8.24 21.56 6.63
C ILE A 381 -7.92 22.76 5.76
N ASN A 382 -7.62 23.93 6.35
CA ASN A 382 -7.22 25.10 5.59
C ASN A 382 -5.88 24.91 4.88
N PHE A 383 -4.92 24.23 5.53
CA PHE A 383 -3.66 23.86 4.88
C PHE A 383 -3.93 22.99 3.65
N VAL A 384 -4.70 21.91 3.79
CA VAL A 384 -5.03 21.02 2.66
C VAL A 384 -5.82 21.74 1.56
N GLN A 385 -6.79 22.58 1.91
CA GLN A 385 -7.59 23.34 0.94
C GLN A 385 -6.74 24.30 0.10
N THR A 386 -5.76 24.97 0.72
CA THR A 386 -5.19 26.20 0.16
C THR A 386 -3.72 26.16 -0.19
N ALA A 387 -2.97 25.20 0.33
CA ALA A 387 -1.54 25.07 0.06
C ALA A 387 -1.23 24.34 -1.25
N PHE A 388 -2.20 23.61 -1.81
CA PHE A 388 -2.08 22.85 -3.05
C PHE A 388 -2.94 23.47 -4.15
N ASP A 389 -2.39 23.55 -5.36
CA ASP A 389 -3.17 23.91 -6.54
C ASP A 389 -4.07 22.73 -6.97
N TYR A 390 -5.21 23.04 -7.59
CA TYR A 390 -6.20 22.06 -8.01
C TYR A 390 -6.17 21.83 -9.52
N LYS A 391 -6.24 20.55 -9.91
CA LYS A 391 -6.49 20.09 -11.28
C LYS A 391 -7.00 18.65 -11.18
N THR A 392 -7.93 18.28 -12.05
CA THR A 392 -8.42 16.89 -12.13
C THR A 392 -7.34 15.96 -12.66
N ASP A 393 -7.36 14.70 -12.25
CA ASP A 393 -6.47 13.67 -12.79
C ASP A 393 -6.56 13.50 -14.30
N GLY A 394 -7.78 13.57 -14.86
CA GLY A 394 -8.00 13.53 -16.31
C GLY A 394 -7.23 14.64 -17.05
N ASP A 395 -7.22 15.86 -16.53
CA ASP A 395 -6.48 16.99 -17.13
C ASP A 395 -4.97 16.92 -16.87
N GLN A 396 -4.53 16.24 -15.81
CA GLN A 396 -3.11 16.15 -15.43
C GLN A 396 -2.40 14.96 -16.08
N PHE A 397 -3.03 13.79 -16.07
CA PHE A 397 -2.43 12.52 -16.46
C PHE A 397 -3.12 11.88 -17.67
N GLY A 398 -4.33 12.33 -18.03
CA GLY A 398 -5.15 11.72 -19.08
C GLY A 398 -5.94 10.49 -18.61
N TYR A 399 -5.89 10.17 -17.32
CA TYR A 399 -6.58 9.05 -16.68
C TYR A 399 -6.69 9.30 -15.16
N GLU A 400 -7.60 8.59 -14.50
CA GLU A 400 -7.77 8.62 -13.03
C GLU A 400 -6.55 8.05 -12.30
N LYS A 401 -5.90 8.82 -11.43
CA LYS A 401 -4.68 8.46 -10.71
C LYS A 401 -4.76 8.94 -9.23
N PRO A 402 -5.36 8.13 -8.34
CA PRO A 402 -5.32 8.44 -6.92
C PRO A 402 -3.89 8.43 -6.40
N PHE A 403 -3.61 9.34 -5.49
CA PHE A 403 -2.29 9.46 -4.90
C PHE A 403 -2.13 8.65 -3.61
N PHE A 404 -0.92 8.10 -3.45
CA PHE A 404 -0.35 7.90 -2.12
C PHE A 404 0.00 9.26 -1.52
N VAL A 405 -0.06 9.42 -0.20
CA VAL A 405 0.13 10.74 0.47
C VAL A 405 1.42 11.46 0.03
N ASP A 406 2.52 10.73 -0.17
CA ASP A 406 3.78 11.28 -0.64
C ASP A 406 3.69 11.96 -2.02
N GLU A 407 2.84 11.46 -2.91
CA GLU A 407 2.68 11.98 -4.27
C GLU A 407 2.07 13.39 -4.28
N LEU A 408 1.25 13.76 -3.29
CA LEU A 408 0.76 15.15 -3.12
C LEU A 408 1.90 16.15 -2.94
N PHE A 409 2.97 15.74 -2.25
CA PHE A 409 4.15 16.56 -2.03
C PHE A 409 5.12 16.55 -3.22
N TYR A 410 4.83 15.77 -4.27
CA TYR A 410 5.63 15.67 -5.49
C TYR A 410 4.94 16.30 -6.72
N TYR A 411 3.68 15.97 -7.00
CA TYR A 411 2.96 16.46 -8.19
C TYR A 411 2.41 17.89 -8.02
N PRO A 412 2.41 18.71 -9.07
CA PRO A 412 2.08 20.14 -8.96
C PRO A 412 0.63 20.43 -8.58
N TYR A 413 -0.30 19.50 -8.87
CA TYR A 413 -1.71 19.64 -8.53
C TYR A 413 -2.23 18.36 -7.84
N SER A 414 -3.37 18.50 -7.17
CA SER A 414 -4.12 17.44 -6.51
C SER A 414 -5.62 17.73 -6.58
N ASP A 415 -6.45 16.71 -6.63
CA ASP A 415 -7.91 16.83 -6.67
C ASP A 415 -8.58 16.36 -5.37
N CYS A 416 -9.84 15.88 -5.44
CA CYS A 416 -10.66 15.73 -4.25
C CYS A 416 -10.30 14.51 -3.41
N GLU A 417 -10.01 13.35 -4.00
CA GLU A 417 -9.57 12.16 -3.27
C GLU A 417 -8.23 12.35 -2.62
N ASP A 418 -7.27 12.97 -3.32
CA ASP A 418 -5.91 13.14 -2.83
C ASP A 418 -5.93 13.93 -1.53
N ARG A 419 -6.69 15.03 -1.55
CA ARG A 419 -6.90 15.92 -0.42
C ARG A 419 -7.67 15.23 0.71
N ALA A 420 -8.65 14.38 0.40
CA ALA A 420 -9.38 13.60 1.39
C ALA A 420 -8.47 12.56 2.09
N VAL A 421 -7.62 11.87 1.33
CA VAL A 421 -6.63 10.92 1.85
C VAL A 421 -5.61 11.65 2.74
N LEU A 422 -5.06 12.79 2.29
CA LEU A 422 -4.12 13.58 3.09
C LEU A 422 -4.78 14.11 4.38
N TYR A 423 -5.98 14.69 4.30
CA TYR A 423 -6.64 15.23 5.49
C TYR A 423 -6.97 14.12 6.51
N SER A 424 -7.45 12.97 6.02
CA SER A 424 -7.65 11.77 6.86
C SER A 424 -6.35 11.32 7.54
N TYR A 425 -5.24 11.29 6.81
CA TYR A 425 -3.93 10.98 7.38
C TYR A 425 -3.51 11.97 8.47
N LEU A 426 -3.63 13.28 8.22
CA LEU A 426 -3.22 14.32 9.17
C LEU A 426 -4.06 14.29 10.46
N VAL A 427 -5.38 14.13 10.35
CA VAL A 427 -6.27 14.05 11.52
C VAL A 427 -5.96 12.81 12.36
N ARG A 428 -5.82 11.64 11.72
CA ARG A 428 -5.45 10.39 12.43
C ARG A 428 -4.10 10.52 13.13
N THR A 429 -3.11 11.08 12.45
CA THR A 429 -1.72 11.12 12.92
C THR A 429 -1.47 12.19 13.98
N LEU A 430 -2.00 13.40 13.80
CA LEU A 430 -1.71 14.55 14.67
C LEU A 430 -2.74 14.73 15.79
N MET A 431 -3.96 14.24 15.58
CA MET A 431 -5.07 14.43 16.53
C MET A 431 -5.55 13.11 17.17
N GLY A 432 -5.20 11.95 16.59
CA GLY A 432 -5.63 10.64 17.10
C GLY A 432 -7.14 10.39 16.95
N LEU A 433 -7.82 11.10 16.04
CA LEU A 433 -9.27 10.99 15.84
C LEU A 433 -9.62 9.99 14.74
N ASP A 434 -10.78 9.37 14.88
CA ASP A 434 -11.35 8.46 13.88
C ASP A 434 -11.93 9.29 12.71
N VAL A 435 -11.67 8.84 11.48
CA VAL A 435 -12.03 9.54 10.24
C VAL A 435 -12.56 8.54 9.23
N VAL A 436 -13.67 8.89 8.59
CA VAL A 436 -14.21 8.16 7.44
C VAL A 436 -14.08 8.99 6.17
N LEU A 437 -13.89 8.34 5.03
CA LEU A 437 -14.03 9.00 3.72
C LEU A 437 -15.47 8.90 3.25
N LEU A 438 -15.92 9.96 2.58
CA LEU A 438 -17.24 10.08 1.99
C LEU A 438 -17.11 10.12 0.48
N GLU A 439 -17.51 9.03 -0.17
CA GLU A 439 -17.54 8.90 -1.62
C GLU A 439 -18.92 9.31 -2.14
N TYR A 440 -18.95 10.37 -2.94
CA TYR A 440 -20.11 10.83 -3.72
C TYR A 440 -19.87 10.57 -5.21
N PRO A 441 -20.90 10.63 -6.07
CA PRO A 441 -20.75 10.30 -7.50
C PRO A 441 -19.65 11.07 -8.26
N ASN A 442 -19.31 12.28 -7.83
CA ASN A 442 -18.32 13.14 -8.48
C ASN A 442 -17.43 13.89 -7.48
N HIS A 443 -17.32 13.40 -6.25
CA HIS A 443 -16.59 14.10 -5.19
C HIS A 443 -16.20 13.16 -4.05
N MET A 444 -15.04 13.42 -3.45
CA MET A 444 -14.60 12.76 -2.23
C MET A 444 -14.36 13.79 -1.12
N ALA A 445 -14.89 13.50 0.06
CA ALA A 445 -14.71 14.30 1.26
C ALA A 445 -14.37 13.42 2.47
N THR A 446 -14.25 14.03 3.65
CA THR A 446 -14.05 13.29 4.90
C THR A 446 -15.13 13.63 5.92
N ALA A 447 -15.27 12.79 6.94
CA ALA A 447 -15.96 13.15 8.18
C ALA A 447 -15.19 12.62 9.38
N VAL A 448 -15.09 13.44 10.42
CA VAL A 448 -14.24 13.19 11.61
C VAL A 448 -15.13 12.97 12.84
N CYS A 449 -14.86 11.90 13.59
CA CYS A 449 -15.50 11.64 14.88
C CYS A 449 -14.73 12.39 15.96
N PHE A 450 -15.25 13.53 16.37
CA PHE A 450 -14.69 14.36 17.44
C PHE A 450 -15.16 13.87 18.82
N ASP A 451 -14.32 14.05 19.83
CA ASP A 451 -14.72 13.87 21.24
C ASP A 451 -15.46 15.11 21.77
N GLU A 452 -15.24 16.25 21.12
CA GLU A 452 -15.95 17.50 21.36
C GLU A 452 -17.33 17.48 20.68
N ASN A 453 -18.35 18.05 21.34
CA ASN A 453 -19.62 18.30 20.67
C ASN A 453 -19.45 19.49 19.71
N ILE A 454 -19.30 19.17 18.43
CA ILE A 454 -19.17 20.16 17.35
C ILE A 454 -20.49 20.25 16.59
N ASP A 455 -20.95 21.48 16.39
CA ASP A 455 -22.08 21.80 15.51
C ASP A 455 -21.63 21.83 14.05
N GLY A 456 -22.46 21.29 13.16
CA GLY A 456 -22.16 21.24 11.74
C GLY A 456 -22.87 20.08 11.05
N ASP A 457 -22.85 20.10 9.72
CA ASP A 457 -23.31 18.97 8.90
C ASP A 457 -22.52 17.70 9.28
N TYR A 458 -23.22 16.58 9.39
CA TYR A 458 -22.66 15.35 9.95
C TYR A 458 -23.26 14.11 9.30
N ILE A 459 -22.64 12.96 9.60
CA ILE A 459 -23.14 11.63 9.23
C ILE A 459 -23.02 10.70 10.44
N THR A 460 -23.97 9.77 10.59
CA THR A 460 -23.94 8.77 11.66
C THR A 460 -23.47 7.42 11.12
N VAL A 461 -22.32 6.93 11.57
CA VAL A 461 -21.75 5.64 11.15
C VAL A 461 -21.56 4.75 12.36
N SER A 462 -22.19 3.57 12.35
CA SER A 462 -22.15 2.61 13.47
C SER A 462 -22.51 3.25 14.83
N GLY A 463 -23.49 4.16 14.84
CA GLY A 463 -23.95 4.86 16.05
C GLY A 463 -23.06 6.00 16.54
N LYS A 464 -21.97 6.35 15.83
CA LYS A 464 -21.11 7.50 16.14
C LYS A 464 -21.36 8.66 15.17
N LYS A 465 -21.34 9.89 15.69
CA LYS A 465 -21.47 11.13 14.91
C LYS A 465 -20.11 11.52 14.32
N TYR A 466 -20.04 11.65 13.00
CA TYR A 466 -18.87 12.17 12.28
C TYR A 466 -19.23 13.52 11.65
N ILE A 467 -18.49 14.56 11.96
CA ILE A 467 -18.68 15.91 11.41
C ILE A 467 -18.01 16.00 10.04
N ILE A 468 -18.72 16.53 9.05
CA ILE A 468 -18.21 16.63 7.68
C ILE A 468 -17.06 17.63 7.61
N CYS A 469 -15.94 17.20 7.06
CA CYS A 469 -14.75 18.00 6.83
C CYS A 469 -14.37 17.84 5.35
N ASP A 470 -14.66 18.85 4.53
CA ASP A 470 -14.40 18.79 3.09
C ASP A 470 -13.11 19.56 2.74
N PRO A 471 -12.00 18.86 2.40
CA PRO A 471 -10.73 19.50 2.09
C PRO A 471 -10.67 20.11 0.69
N THR A 472 -11.75 20.00 -0.09
CA THR A 472 -11.89 20.55 -1.44
C THR A 472 -13.04 21.58 -1.52
N TYR A 473 -13.72 21.85 -0.40
CA TYR A 473 -14.59 23.01 -0.25
C TYR A 473 -13.80 24.24 0.21
N ILE A 474 -13.19 24.94 -0.73
CA ILE A 474 -12.15 25.94 -0.48
C ILE A 474 -12.66 27.07 0.42
N GLY A 475 -12.03 27.24 1.58
CA GLY A 475 -12.37 28.29 2.55
C GLY A 475 -13.49 27.89 3.53
N ALA A 476 -14.09 26.71 3.39
CA ALA A 476 -15.06 26.20 4.35
C ALA A 476 -14.37 25.69 5.62
N SER A 477 -14.96 26.00 6.77
CA SER A 477 -14.62 25.37 8.06
C SER A 477 -15.15 23.94 8.13
N ILE A 478 -14.66 23.18 9.12
CA ILE A 478 -15.25 21.90 9.51
C ILE A 478 -16.75 22.06 9.82
N GLY A 479 -17.54 21.02 9.58
CA GLY A 479 -18.98 21.02 9.77
C GLY A 479 -19.76 21.65 8.63
N LEU A 480 -19.13 21.94 7.49
CA LEU A 480 -19.80 22.47 6.30
C LEU A 480 -19.68 21.45 5.16
N ALA A 481 -20.82 20.87 4.78
CA ALA A 481 -20.94 20.09 3.56
C ALA A 481 -21.21 21.02 2.37
N MET A 482 -20.66 20.69 1.20
CA MET A 482 -21.05 21.42 -0.01
C MET A 482 -22.56 21.28 -0.25
N PRO A 483 -23.27 22.38 -0.61
CA PRO A 483 -24.73 22.37 -0.71
C PRO A 483 -25.31 21.26 -1.60
N GLN A 484 -24.64 20.93 -2.70
CA GLN A 484 -25.09 19.90 -3.64
C GLN A 484 -25.02 18.48 -3.07
N PHE A 485 -24.22 18.23 -2.02
CA PHE A 485 -24.04 16.90 -1.43
C PHE A 485 -24.86 16.68 -0.16
N LYS A 486 -25.49 17.73 0.42
CA LYS A 486 -26.27 17.62 1.66
C LYS A 486 -27.41 16.60 1.59
N ASN A 487 -27.99 16.40 0.41
CA ASN A 487 -29.12 15.48 0.19
C ASN A 487 -28.73 14.23 -0.61
N VAL A 488 -27.44 14.04 -0.87
CA VAL A 488 -26.91 12.87 -1.60
C VAL A 488 -26.40 11.87 -0.58
N ALA A 489 -26.78 10.60 -0.72
CA ALA A 489 -26.28 9.57 0.16
C ALA A 489 -24.78 9.32 -0.13
N ALA A 490 -23.94 9.41 0.89
CA ALA A 490 -22.52 9.14 0.76
C ALA A 490 -22.22 7.65 0.96
N LYS A 491 -21.42 7.06 0.09
CA LYS A 491 -20.78 5.77 0.40
C LYS A 491 -19.64 6.04 1.38
N VAL A 492 -19.62 5.32 2.49
CA VAL A 492 -18.68 5.53 3.58
C VAL A 492 -17.57 4.50 3.48
N LEU A 493 -16.33 4.95 3.32
CA LEU A 493 -15.15 4.12 3.44
C LEU A 493 -14.58 4.30 4.84
N LYS A 494 -14.70 3.26 5.66
CA LYS A 494 -14.25 3.25 7.05
C LYS A 494 -12.91 2.53 7.16
N TYR A 495 -11.90 3.24 7.64
CA TYR A 495 -10.56 2.72 7.89
C TYR A 495 -10.45 2.09 9.28
#